data_AF-A0A2A6NB01-F1
#
_entry.id   AF-A0A2A6NB01-F1
#
_cell.length_a   1.000
_cell.length_b   1.000
_cell.length_c   1.000
_cell.angle_alpha   90.00
_cell.angle_beta   90.00
_cell.angle_gamma   90.00
#
_symmetry.space_group_name_H-M   'P 1'
#
loop_
_entity.id
_entity.type
_entity.pdbx_description
1 polymer ?
#
loop_
_entity_poly.entity_id
_entity_poly.type
_entity_poly.pdbx_seq_one_letter_code
_entity_poly.pdbx_strand_id
1 'polypeptide(L)'
;MHGVGGDSKSSHAIPTDRRHPPTLAIAAPEFKKFRDHTLTIPRPPDHLSRTSKAWWRKVHDGYDLDEHHRHLLRLACESLDQSEEARAAISEHGAVVLDRFGCQKPSPWVDIQHKAQNRFRILCRELGLDVQPGEGPRMPRDATYGSRR
;
A
#
# COMPACT_ATOMS: atom_id res chain seq x y z
N MET A 1 -23.04 -83.51 -8.64
CA MET A 1 -22.48 -82.90 -9.86
C MET A 1 -21.60 -81.75 -9.42
N HIS A 2 -20.30 -81.91 -9.64
CA HIS A 2 -19.23 -81.00 -9.24
C HIS A 2 -19.10 -79.86 -10.25
N GLY A 3 -18.81 -78.66 -9.74
CA GLY A 3 -18.02 -77.65 -10.43
C GLY A 3 -18.68 -76.89 -11.57
N VAL A 4 -18.15 -75.79 -12.09
CA VAL A 4 -17.05 -74.87 -11.76
C VAL A 4 -17.18 -73.81 -12.85
N GLY A 5 -16.92 -72.54 -12.51
CA GLY A 5 -16.54 -71.51 -13.48
C GLY A 5 -17.72 -70.90 -14.25
N GLY A 6 -17.75 -69.60 -14.47
CA GLY A 6 -16.74 -68.59 -14.28
C GLY A 6 -17.05 -67.49 -15.25
N ASP A 7 -17.34 -66.29 -14.74
CA ASP A 7 -17.36 -65.09 -15.57
C ASP A 7 -16.38 -64.10 -14.97
N SER A 8 -15.18 -64.16 -15.55
CA SER A 8 -14.25 -63.05 -15.57
C SER A 8 -14.86 -61.93 -16.40
N LYS A 9 -15.07 -60.76 -15.79
CA LYS A 9 -14.73 -59.50 -16.45
C LYS A 9 -14.46 -58.43 -15.42
N SER A 10 -13.18 -58.09 -15.37
CA SER A 10 -12.61 -56.92 -14.74
C SER A 10 -13.30 -55.66 -15.25
N SER A 11 -14.01 -54.97 -14.38
CA SER A 11 -14.32 -53.55 -14.56
C SER A 11 -13.68 -52.81 -13.40
N HIS A 12 -12.53 -52.22 -13.70
CA HIS A 12 -11.92 -51.15 -12.92
C HIS A 12 -12.95 -50.02 -12.76
N ALA A 13 -13.58 -49.95 -11.59
CA ALA A 13 -14.34 -48.80 -11.14
C ALA A 13 -13.59 -48.19 -9.95
N ILE A 14 -12.89 -47.09 -10.21
CA ILE A 14 -12.35 -46.20 -9.18
C ILE A 14 -13.54 -45.64 -8.40
N PRO A 15 -13.67 -45.84 -7.07
CA PRO A 15 -14.67 -45.13 -6.30
C PRO A 15 -14.24 -43.65 -6.25
N THR A 16 -15.01 -42.81 -6.93
CA THR A 16 -14.96 -41.36 -6.78
C THR A 16 -15.61 -41.00 -5.44
N ASP A 17 -14.87 -41.23 -4.35
CA ASP A 17 -15.25 -40.70 -3.05
C ASP A 17 -14.92 -39.20 -3.01
N ARG A 18 -15.80 -38.40 -3.63
CA ARG A 18 -15.82 -36.94 -3.44
C ARG A 18 -16.31 -36.63 -2.02
N ARG A 19 -15.48 -36.90 -1.01
CA ARG A 19 -15.65 -36.21 0.27
C ARG A 19 -15.29 -34.76 0.05
N HIS A 20 -16.30 -33.92 -0.17
CA HIS A 20 -16.16 -32.51 0.12
C HIS A 20 -15.75 -32.41 1.60
N PRO A 21 -14.66 -31.71 1.95
CA PRO A 21 -14.51 -31.28 3.32
C PRO A 21 -15.70 -30.37 3.65
N PRO A 22 -16.34 -30.49 4.83
CA PRO A 22 -17.30 -29.48 5.24
C PRO A 22 -16.56 -28.15 5.25
N THR A 23 -17.07 -27.17 4.49
CA THR A 23 -16.65 -25.77 4.59
C THR A 23 -16.94 -25.33 6.02
N LEU A 24 -15.94 -25.46 6.89
CA LEU A 24 -15.90 -24.75 8.15
C LEU A 24 -15.89 -23.27 7.78
N ALA A 25 -17.06 -22.66 7.86
CA ALA A 25 -17.20 -21.22 7.89
C ALA A 25 -16.43 -20.73 9.12
N ILE A 26 -15.14 -20.41 8.92
CA ILE A 26 -14.36 -19.63 9.86
C ILE A 26 -15.04 -18.26 9.85
N ALA A 27 -15.95 -18.05 10.79
CA ALA A 27 -16.45 -16.73 11.12
C ALA A 27 -15.23 -15.82 11.27
N ALA A 28 -15.17 -14.75 10.46
CA ALA A 28 -14.17 -13.72 10.64
C ALA A 28 -14.19 -13.32 12.12
N PRO A 29 -13.04 -13.34 12.82
CA PRO A 29 -13.04 -12.93 14.21
C PRO A 29 -13.57 -11.50 14.24
N GLU A 30 -14.72 -11.29 14.85
CA GLU A 30 -15.19 -9.95 15.20
C GLU A 30 -14.08 -9.33 16.03
N PHE A 31 -13.34 -8.41 15.40
CA PHE A 31 -12.22 -7.74 16.03
C PHE A 31 -12.82 -6.89 17.15
N LYS A 32 -12.79 -7.45 18.35
CA LYS A 32 -13.33 -6.86 19.57
C LYS A 32 -12.66 -5.51 19.72
N LYS A 33 -13.43 -4.43 19.50
CA LYS A 33 -12.99 -3.05 19.66
C LYS A 33 -12.55 -2.87 21.11
N PHE A 34 -11.26 -3.05 21.38
CA PHE A 34 -10.60 -2.56 22.58
C PHE A 34 -10.40 -1.05 22.41
N ARG A 35 -11.50 -0.31 22.33
CA ARG A 35 -11.47 1.14 22.53
C ARG A 35 -11.53 1.34 24.04
N ASP A 36 -10.37 1.42 24.68
CA ASP A 36 -10.21 2.10 25.96
C ASP A 36 -8.77 2.58 26.15
N HIS A 37 -8.49 3.73 25.54
CA HIS A 37 -7.99 4.89 26.25
C HIS A 37 -8.66 6.10 25.59
N THR A 38 -8.81 7.22 26.29
CA THR A 38 -9.34 8.48 25.76
C THR A 38 -8.52 8.98 24.56
N LEU A 39 -8.81 8.44 23.37
CA LEU A 39 -8.11 8.63 22.09
C LEU A 39 -8.43 10.01 21.53
N THR A 40 -7.81 11.04 22.09
CA THR A 40 -7.81 12.36 21.45
C THR A 40 -6.88 12.28 20.25
N ILE A 41 -7.44 12.27 19.04
CA ILE A 41 -6.66 12.38 17.79
C ILE A 41 -5.71 13.56 17.94
N PRO A 42 -4.38 13.37 17.78
CA PRO A 42 -3.43 14.46 17.94
C PRO A 42 -3.74 15.55 16.93
N ARG A 43 -3.72 16.80 17.40
CA ARG A 43 -3.95 17.95 16.52
C ARG A 43 -2.88 17.97 15.42
N PRO A 44 -3.26 18.18 14.15
CA PRO A 44 -2.28 18.31 13.10
C PRO A 44 -1.41 19.54 13.35
N PRO A 45 -0.12 19.51 12.98
CA PRO A 45 0.76 20.68 13.09
C PRO A 45 0.20 21.93 12.38
N ASP A 46 0.43 23.10 12.98
CA ASP A 46 -0.21 24.35 12.57
C ASP A 46 0.26 24.86 11.21
N HIS A 47 1.51 24.57 10.82
CA HIS A 47 2.09 24.99 9.54
C HIS A 47 1.60 24.18 8.34
N LEU A 48 0.91 23.06 8.57
CA LEU A 48 0.40 22.25 7.47
C LEU A 48 -0.73 22.94 6.72
N SER A 49 -0.78 22.72 5.41
CA SER A 49 -1.88 23.17 4.58
C SER A 49 -3.21 22.53 5.00
N ARG A 50 -4.32 23.12 4.56
CA ARG A 50 -5.65 22.55 4.82
C ARG A 50 -5.77 21.12 4.30
N THR A 51 -5.20 20.83 3.13
CA THR A 51 -5.21 19.51 2.49
C THR A 51 -4.43 18.50 3.34
N SER A 52 -3.22 18.86 3.76
CA SER A 52 -2.39 17.98 4.60
C SER A 52 -2.98 17.78 5.99
N LYS A 53 -3.58 18.81 6.59
CA LYS A 53 -4.35 18.67 7.84
C LYS A 53 -5.55 17.73 7.69
N ALA A 54 -6.22 17.72 6.54
CA ALA A 54 -7.31 16.80 6.27
C ALA A 54 -6.80 15.36 6.14
N TRP A 55 -5.69 15.16 5.43
CA TRP A 55 -5.05 13.85 5.30
C TRP A 55 -4.55 13.30 6.64
N TRP A 56 -3.88 14.13 7.47
CA TRP A 56 -3.48 13.78 8.83
C TRP A 56 -4.64 13.19 9.65
N ARG A 57 -5.77 13.90 9.68
CA ARG A 57 -6.97 13.43 10.41
C ARG A 57 -7.51 12.13 9.83
N LYS A 58 -7.55 12.01 8.50
CA LYS A 58 -8.03 10.80 7.82
C LYS A 58 -7.19 9.58 8.17
N VAL A 59 -5.86 9.72 8.25
CA VAL A 59 -4.98 8.61 8.65
C VAL A 59 -5.21 8.24 10.12
N HIS A 60 -5.29 9.23 11.01
CA HIS A 60 -5.59 8.96 12.42
C HIS A 60 -6.98 8.38 12.69
N ASP A 61 -7.95 8.61 11.80
CA ASP A 61 -9.29 8.00 11.90
C ASP A 61 -9.27 6.52 11.46
N GLY A 62 -8.41 6.17 10.50
CA GLY A 62 -8.31 4.81 9.95
C GLY A 62 -7.32 3.89 10.66
N TYR A 63 -6.32 4.45 11.37
CA TYR A 63 -5.19 3.69 11.90
C TYR A 63 -4.81 4.14 13.31
N ASP A 64 -4.44 3.17 14.16
CA ASP A 64 -3.77 3.45 15.43
C ASP A 64 -2.26 3.56 15.17
N LEU A 65 -1.68 4.72 15.48
CA LEU A 65 -0.30 5.05 15.14
C LEU A 65 0.52 5.30 16.40
N ASP A 66 1.59 4.51 16.54
CA ASP A 66 2.67 4.78 17.49
C ASP A 66 3.36 6.12 17.22
N GLU A 67 4.05 6.66 18.24
CA GLU A 67 4.74 7.96 18.17
C GLU A 67 5.70 8.09 16.97
N HIS A 68 6.46 7.03 16.67
CA HIS A 68 7.39 7.04 15.54
C HIS A 68 6.66 7.10 14.18
N HIS A 69 5.53 6.41 14.04
CA HIS A 69 4.68 6.52 12.85
C HIS A 69 4.02 7.90 12.74
N ARG A 70 3.65 8.53 13.87
CA ARG A 70 3.16 9.93 13.84
C ARG A 70 4.20 10.90 13.30
N HIS A 71 5.47 10.70 13.65
CA HIS A 71 6.57 11.49 13.09
C HIS A 71 6.70 11.31 11.57
N LEU A 72 6.63 10.06 11.08
CA LEU A 72 6.66 9.77 9.64
C LEU A 72 5.46 10.37 8.90
N LEU A 73 4.26 10.31 9.49
CA LEU A 73 3.05 10.92 8.94
C LEU A 73 3.21 12.45 8.81
N ARG A 74 3.85 13.09 9.79
CA ARG A 74 4.11 14.54 9.74
C ARG A 74 5.03 14.88 8.58
N LEU A 75 6.15 14.16 8.44
CA LEU A 75 7.09 14.36 7.34
C LEU A 75 6.43 14.11 5.99
N ALA A 76 5.50 13.16 5.91
CA ALA A 76 4.75 12.89 4.68
C ALA A 76 3.83 14.07 4.34
N CYS A 77 3.11 14.62 5.32
CA CYS A 77 2.27 15.82 5.15
C CYS A 77 3.09 17.01 4.64
N GLU A 78 4.26 17.27 5.25
CA GLU A 78 5.15 18.35 4.83
C GLU A 78 5.67 18.15 3.40
N SER A 79 5.96 16.90 3.02
CA SER A 79 6.40 16.55 1.66
C SER A 79 5.27 16.74 0.63
N LEU A 80 4.02 16.47 1.01
CA LEU A 80 2.85 16.73 0.17
C LEU A 80 2.68 18.23 -0.08
N ASP A 81 2.75 19.04 0.98
CA ASP A 81 2.65 20.50 0.88
C ASP A 81 3.73 21.09 -0.02
N GLN A 82 4.98 20.63 0.15
CA GLN A 82 6.11 21.07 -0.68
C GLN A 82 5.92 20.69 -2.16
N SER A 83 5.35 19.52 -2.45
CA SER A 83 5.04 19.10 -3.82
C SER A 83 3.98 20.01 -4.46
N GLU A 84 2.94 20.39 -3.72
CA GLU A 84 1.88 21.26 -4.20
C GLU A 84 2.36 22.72 -4.38
N GLU A 85 3.21 23.22 -3.49
CA GLU A 85 3.86 24.52 -3.63
C GLU A 85 4.71 24.56 -4.91
N ALA A 86 5.57 23.55 -5.13
CA ALA A 86 6.37 23.46 -6.34
C ALA A 86 5.49 23.32 -7.60
N ARG A 87 4.36 22.61 -7.51
CA ARG A 87 3.38 22.51 -8.61
C ARG A 87 2.80 23.87 -8.99
N ALA A 88 2.41 24.67 -7.99
CA ALA A 88 1.89 26.01 -8.20
C ALA A 88 2.95 26.92 -8.85
N ALA A 89 4.18 26.88 -8.34
CA ALA A 89 5.30 27.66 -8.89
C ALA A 89 5.64 27.26 -10.35
N ILE A 90 5.59 25.97 -10.70
CA ILE A 90 5.75 25.51 -12.08
C ILE A 90 4.61 26.03 -12.97
N SER A 91 3.38 26.04 -12.46
CA SER A 91 2.22 26.56 -13.21
C SER A 91 2.31 28.06 -13.46
N GLU A 92 2.89 28.81 -12.53
CA GLU A 92 3.02 30.27 -12.62
C GLU A 92 4.23 30.70 -13.46
N HIS A 93 5.40 30.07 -13.24
CA HIS A 93 6.68 30.50 -13.81
C HIS A 93 7.17 29.62 -14.95
N GLY A 94 6.51 28.49 -15.20
CA GLY A 94 6.89 27.51 -16.22
C GLY A 94 7.88 26.46 -15.73
N ALA A 95 7.87 25.31 -16.41
CA ALA A 95 8.76 24.18 -16.15
C ALA A 95 10.17 24.34 -16.76
N VAL A 96 10.35 25.31 -17.66
CA VAL A 96 11.61 25.56 -18.38
C VAL A 96 11.95 27.04 -18.26
N VAL A 97 13.18 27.33 -17.86
CA VAL A 97 13.74 28.68 -17.72
C VAL A 97 14.92 28.86 -18.66
N LEU A 98 15.17 30.10 -19.08
CA LEU A 98 16.35 30.45 -19.87
C LEU A 98 17.50 30.85 -18.94
N ASP A 99 18.71 30.38 -19.24
CA ASP A 99 19.90 30.89 -18.57
C ASP A 99 20.42 32.19 -19.21
N ARG A 100 21.52 32.73 -18.67
CA ARG A 100 22.15 33.97 -19.17
C ARG A 100 22.60 33.90 -20.64
N PHE A 101 22.73 32.71 -21.21
CA PHE A 101 23.12 32.49 -22.61
C PHE A 101 21.92 32.15 -23.51
N GLY A 102 20.70 32.16 -22.97
CA GLY A 102 19.48 31.81 -23.70
C GLY A 102 19.26 30.30 -23.86
N CYS A 103 20.03 29.47 -23.17
CA CYS A 103 19.83 28.02 -23.19
C CYS A 103 18.64 27.63 -22.29
N GLN A 104 17.75 26.78 -22.82
CA GLN A 104 16.62 26.23 -22.05
C GLN A 104 17.12 25.21 -21.02
N LYS A 105 16.71 25.41 -19.76
CA LYS A 105 17.01 24.52 -18.62
C LYS A 105 15.75 24.23 -17.81
N PRO A 106 15.66 23.06 -17.15
CA PRO A 106 14.53 22.79 -16.27
C PRO A 106 14.50 23.80 -15.13
N SER A 107 13.30 24.25 -14.79
CA SER A 107 13.07 25.10 -13.63
C SER A 107 13.46 24.36 -12.34
N PRO A 108 14.11 25.02 -11.36
CA PRO A 108 14.46 24.39 -10.08
C PRO A 108 13.25 23.77 -9.37
N TRP A 109 12.06 24.35 -9.58
CA TRP A 109 10.80 23.85 -9.03
C TRP A 109 10.46 22.42 -9.47
N VAL A 110 10.89 22.00 -10.67
CA VAL A 110 10.68 20.63 -11.18
C VAL A 110 11.40 19.62 -10.30
N ASP A 111 12.67 19.88 -9.97
CA ASP A 111 13.47 19.00 -9.12
C ASP A 111 12.94 18.97 -7.68
N ILE A 112 12.54 20.13 -7.14
CA ILE A 112 11.91 20.22 -5.82
C ILE A 112 10.63 19.36 -5.77
N GLN A 113 9.76 19.50 -6.78
CA GLN A 113 8.53 18.74 -6.88
C GLN A 113 8.80 17.23 -6.92
N HIS A 114 9.71 16.79 -7.78
CA HIS A 114 10.07 15.38 -7.91
C HIS A 114 10.61 14.79 -6.61
N LYS A 115 11.50 15.53 -5.92
CA LYS A 115 12.05 15.09 -4.63
C LYS A 115 10.98 15.01 -3.55
N ALA A 116 10.08 15.98 -3.49
CA ALA A 116 8.96 15.99 -2.55
C ALA A 116 8.01 14.81 -2.78
N GLN A 117 7.64 14.54 -4.04
CA GLN A 117 6.82 13.38 -4.42
C GLN A 117 7.49 12.05 -4.07
N ASN A 118 8.79 11.92 -4.35
CA ASN A 118 9.51 10.69 -4.01
C ASN A 118 9.59 10.47 -2.49
N ARG A 119 9.87 11.52 -1.72
CA ARG A 119 9.87 11.45 -0.25
C ARG A 119 8.49 11.06 0.28
N PHE A 120 7.43 11.69 -0.22
CA PHE A 120 6.05 11.35 0.16
C PHE A 120 5.74 9.87 -0.11
N ARG A 121 6.09 9.37 -1.31
CA ARG A 121 5.90 7.97 -1.69
C ARG A 121 6.63 7.01 -0.74
N ILE A 122 7.89 7.30 -0.40
CA ILE A 122 8.68 6.47 0.51
C ILE A 122 8.03 6.47 1.89
N LEU A 123 7.69 7.63 2.44
CA LEU A 123 7.07 7.73 3.76
C LEU A 123 5.71 7.02 3.84
N CYS A 124 4.89 7.08 2.79
CA CYS A 124 3.64 6.30 2.74
C CYS A 124 3.88 4.78 2.80
N ARG A 125 4.98 4.30 2.21
CA ARG A 125 5.38 2.89 2.26
C ARG A 125 5.90 2.50 3.63
N GLU A 126 6.73 3.34 4.25
CA GLU A 126 7.22 3.10 5.61
C GLU A 126 6.08 3.11 6.65
N LEU A 127 5.03 3.89 6.41
CA LEU A 127 3.81 3.86 7.21
C LEU A 127 2.92 2.62 6.95
N GLY A 128 3.22 1.84 5.90
CA GLY A 128 2.42 0.66 5.53
C GLY A 128 0.98 0.96 5.09
N LEU A 129 0.65 2.21 4.73
CA LEU A 129 -0.72 2.61 4.38
C LEU A 129 -1.22 1.98 3.06
N ASP A 130 -0.31 1.44 2.26
CA ASP A 130 -0.56 0.88 0.94
C ASP A 130 -0.69 -0.65 0.92
N VAL A 131 -0.62 -1.32 2.06
CA VAL A 131 -0.71 -2.78 2.18
C VAL A 131 -2.17 -3.20 2.42
N GLN A 132 -2.73 -4.01 1.52
CA GLN A 132 -4.05 -4.61 1.75
C GLN A 132 -3.94 -5.81 2.71
N PRO A 133 -4.94 -6.05 3.59
CA PRO A 133 -4.95 -7.23 4.43
C PRO A 133 -4.88 -8.50 3.59
N GLY A 134 -3.79 -9.26 3.72
CA GLY A 134 -3.54 -10.50 2.96
C GLY A 134 -2.46 -10.40 1.89
N GLU A 135 -2.05 -9.19 1.49
CA GLU A 135 -0.76 -9.01 0.82
C GLU A 135 0.33 -9.06 1.89
N GLY A 136 1.10 -10.15 1.92
CA GLY A 136 2.31 -10.23 2.74
C GLY A 136 3.29 -9.10 2.41
N PRO A 137 4.35 -8.90 3.21
CA PRO A 137 5.40 -7.91 2.92
C PRO A 137 5.81 -8.03 1.45
N ARG A 138 5.99 -6.91 0.74
CA ARG A 138 6.44 -6.93 -0.66
C ARG A 138 7.75 -7.70 -0.73
N MET A 139 7.67 -8.98 -1.07
CA MET A 139 8.82 -9.87 -1.08
C MET A 139 9.80 -9.30 -2.11
N PRO A 140 11.12 -9.32 -1.84
CA PRO A 140 12.10 -9.04 -2.86
C PRO A 140 11.79 -9.88 -4.08
N ARG A 141 11.81 -9.27 -5.27
CA ARG A 141 11.73 -10.03 -6.52
C ARG A 141 12.87 -11.04 -6.47
N ASP A 142 12.53 -12.32 -6.57
CA ASP A 142 13.52 -13.37 -6.65
C ASP A 142 14.23 -13.28 -8.00
N ALA A 143 15.40 -13.92 -8.09
CA ALA A 143 16.22 -13.88 -9.30
C ALA A 143 15.50 -14.44 -10.56
N THR A 144 14.35 -15.09 -10.38
CA THR A 144 13.53 -15.64 -11.48
C THR A 144 12.67 -14.57 -12.17
N TYR A 145 12.42 -13.41 -11.54
CA TYR A 145 11.71 -12.28 -12.14
C TYR A 145 12.63 -11.49 -13.09
N GLY A 146 12.96 -12.08 -14.24
CA GLY A 146 13.79 -11.39 -15.24
C GLY A 146 14.76 -12.27 -16.01
N SER A 147 14.79 -13.58 -15.76
CA SER A 147 15.55 -14.51 -16.60
C SER A 147 14.89 -14.67 -17.98
N ARG A 148 15.01 -13.63 -18.83
CA ARG A 148 14.87 -13.75 -20.27
C ARG A 148 16.27 -13.70 -20.89
N ARG A 149 16.67 -14.89 -21.38
CA ARG A 149 17.62 -15.23 -22.46
C ARG A 149 18.77 -14.28 -22.74
#